data_AF-A0AAN8TUQ9-F1
#
_entry.id   AF-A0AAN8TUQ9-F1
#
_cell.length_a   1.000
_cell.length_b   1.000
_cell.length_c   1.000
_cell.angle_alpha   90.00
_cell.angle_beta   90.00
_cell.angle_gamma   90.00
#
_symmetry.space_group_name_H-M   'P 1'
#
loop_
_entity.id
_entity.type
_entity.pdbx_description
1 polymer ?
#
loop_
_entity_poly.entity_id
_entity_poly.type
_entity_poly.pdbx_seq_one_letter_code
_entity_poly.pdbx_strand_id
1 'polypeptide(L)'
;MNPILVIELFDVWGIDFMGPFVSSHGMKYILVAVDNVSKFVEAIALSNNENKGVTIFLKKNIFSRFGTPRRLSAMESSGQVEVSNREIKQILAKTVNANGTDWSWKLDDALWAYAPHSRLP
;
A
#
# COMPACT_ATOMS: atom_id res chain seq x y z
N MET A 1 -21.29 9.69 28.09
CA MET A 1 -20.09 8.84 28.06
C MET A 1 -19.76 8.59 26.61
N ASN A 2 -18.60 9.04 26.12
CA ASN A 2 -18.13 8.62 24.80
C ASN A 2 -17.58 7.20 24.94
N PRO A 3 -18.11 6.19 24.24
CA PRO A 3 -17.47 4.89 24.22
C PRO A 3 -16.07 5.04 23.63
N ILE A 4 -15.05 4.63 24.38
CA ILE A 4 -13.69 4.51 23.84
C ILE A 4 -13.76 3.43 22.75
N LEU A 5 -13.50 3.82 21.51
CA LEU A 5 -13.35 2.86 20.42
C LEU A 5 -12.04 2.12 20.63
N VAL A 6 -12.10 0.85 21.01
CA VAL A 6 -10.95 -0.06 20.96
C VAL A 6 -10.69 -0.33 19.48
N ILE A 7 -9.56 0.14 18.96
CA ILE A 7 -9.09 -0.14 17.60
C ILE A 7 -8.11 -1.32 17.69
N GLU A 8 -8.43 -2.40 17.01
CA GLU A 8 -7.59 -3.61 16.96
C GLU A 8 -6.65 -3.58 15.74
N LEU A 9 -5.68 -4.50 15.70
CA LEU A 9 -4.80 -4.66 14.54
C LEU A 9 -5.65 -4.94 13.29
N PHE A 10 -5.31 -4.30 12.17
CA PHE A 10 -5.99 -4.46 10.89
C PHE A 10 -7.44 -3.96 10.82
N ASP A 11 -7.94 -3.24 11.84
CA ASP A 11 -9.29 -2.65 11.83
C ASP A 11 -9.41 -1.46 10.88
N VAL A 12 -8.33 -0.72 10.64
CA VAL A 12 -8.37 0.54 9.88
C VAL A 12 -7.22 0.61 8.88
N TRP A 13 -7.57 0.66 7.60
CA TRP A 13 -6.61 0.77 6.51
C TRP A 13 -6.72 2.10 5.79
N GLY A 14 -5.58 2.74 5.57
CA GLY A 14 -5.44 3.84 4.62
C GLY A 14 -5.07 3.31 3.24
N ILE A 15 -5.72 3.78 2.19
CA ILE A 15 -5.48 3.33 0.80
C ILE A 15 -5.13 4.53 -0.07
N ASP A 16 -4.16 4.35 -0.95
CA ASP A 16 -3.74 5.38 -1.90
C ASP A 16 -3.22 4.81 -3.24
N PHE A 17 -3.20 5.65 -4.25
CA PHE A 17 -2.53 5.40 -5.52
C PHE A 17 -1.25 6.21 -5.63
N MET A 18 -0.14 5.52 -5.92
CA MET A 18 1.06 6.18 -6.43
C MET A 18 1.09 6.11 -7.97
N GLY A 19 1.41 7.23 -8.61
CA GLY A 19 1.60 7.31 -10.05
C GLY A 19 0.87 8.51 -10.69
N PRO A 20 0.77 8.54 -12.03
CA PRO A 20 1.33 7.54 -12.95
C PRO A 20 2.86 7.56 -12.97
N PHE A 21 3.46 6.38 -13.04
CA PHE A 21 4.88 6.16 -13.29
C PHE A 21 5.16 5.98 -14.80
N VAL A 22 6.44 5.99 -15.17
CA VAL A 22 6.87 5.47 -16.48
C VAL A 22 6.37 4.03 -16.60
N SER A 23 5.83 3.66 -17.77
CA SER A 23 5.24 2.33 -17.94
C SER A 23 6.29 1.23 -17.72
N SER A 24 6.01 0.32 -16.80
CA SER A 24 6.81 -0.89 -16.56
C SER A 24 5.94 -2.10 -16.86
N HIS A 25 6.20 -2.78 -17.98
CA HIS A 25 5.41 -3.94 -18.41
C HIS A 25 3.88 -3.68 -18.48
N GLY A 26 3.48 -2.49 -18.90
CA GLY A 26 2.07 -2.07 -18.97
C GLY A 26 1.48 -1.57 -17.65
N MET A 27 2.23 -1.65 -16.55
CA MET A 27 1.85 -1.09 -15.26
C MET A 27 2.25 0.39 -15.17
N LYS A 28 1.38 1.20 -14.57
CA LYS A 28 1.57 2.64 -14.39
C LYS A 28 1.30 3.14 -12.98
N TYR A 29 0.61 2.34 -12.17
CA TYR A 29 0.18 2.73 -10.84
C TYR A 29 0.60 1.69 -9.82
N ILE A 30 0.82 2.13 -8.60
CA ILE A 30 0.92 1.25 -7.43
C ILE A 30 -0.28 1.59 -6.56
N LEU A 31 -1.11 0.60 -6.25
CA LEU A 31 -2.12 0.72 -5.20
C LEU A 31 -1.49 0.23 -3.91
N VAL A 32 -1.49 1.08 -2.88
CA VAL A 32 -0.91 0.80 -1.57
C VAL A 32 -1.99 0.87 -0.51
N ALA A 33 -1.94 -0.04 0.46
CA ALA A 33 -2.74 0.01 1.66
C ALA A 33 -1.86 -0.17 2.89
N VAL A 34 -2.08 0.67 3.90
CA VAL A 34 -1.31 0.70 5.14
C VAL A 34 -2.25 0.52 6.31
N ASP A 35 -1.97 -0.46 7.17
CA ASP A 35 -2.69 -0.62 8.42
C ASP A 35 -2.28 0.49 9.42
N ASN A 36 -3.27 1.17 9.96
CA ASN A 36 -3.04 2.32 10.83
C ASN A 36 -2.43 1.93 12.18
N VAL A 37 -2.60 0.69 12.66
CA VAL A 37 -2.08 0.28 13.97
C VAL A 37 -0.69 -0.33 13.83
N SER A 38 -0.56 -1.39 13.03
CA SER A 38 0.68 -2.17 12.87
C SER A 38 1.73 -1.55 11.94
N LYS A 39 1.34 -0.57 11.11
CA LYS A 39 2.17 -0.04 10.00
C LYS A 39 2.51 -1.07 8.93
N PHE A 40 1.78 -2.18 8.89
CA PHE A 40 1.91 -3.16 7.83
C PHE A 40 1.45 -2.58 6.49
N VAL A 41 2.16 -2.90 5.42
CA VAL A 41 1.89 -2.38 4.07
C VAL A 41 1.64 -3.52 3.10
N GLU A 42 0.57 -3.40 2.34
CA GLU A 42 0.28 -4.20 1.15
C GLU A 42 0.29 -3.30 -0.07
N ALA A 43 0.93 -3.71 -1.16
CA ALA A 43 0.87 -2.95 -2.40
C ALA A 43 0.87 -3.85 -3.64
N ILE A 44 0.25 -3.37 -4.71
CA ILE A 44 0.24 -4.05 -6.02
C ILE A 44 0.48 -3.07 -7.17
N ALA A 45 1.09 -3.55 -8.25
CA ALA A 45 1.18 -2.82 -9.50
C ALA A 45 -0.12 -2.96 -10.31
N LEU A 46 -0.58 -1.86 -10.91
CA LEU A 46 -1.78 -1.79 -11.74
C LEU A 46 -1.52 -0.99 -13.04
N SER A 47 -2.23 -1.36 -14.10
CA SER A 47 -2.17 -0.67 -15.40
C SER A 47 -3.00 0.62 -15.45
N ASN A 48 -4.02 0.73 -14.59
CA ASN A 48 -4.90 1.88 -14.46
C ASN A 48 -5.25 2.14 -12.98
N ASN A 49 -5.97 3.24 -12.70
CA ASN A 49 -6.43 3.62 -11.36
C ASN A 49 -7.94 3.38 -11.17
N GLU A 50 -8.49 2.34 -11.80
CA GLU A 50 -9.93 2.06 -11.77
C GLU A 50 -10.36 1.30 -10.50
N ASN A 51 -11.61 1.52 -10.08
CA ASN A 51 -12.23 0.86 -8.91
C ASN A 51 -12.20 -0.67 -8.96
N LYS A 52 -12.17 -1.26 -10.17
CA LYS A 52 -12.07 -2.71 -10.35
C LYS A 52 -10.77 -3.25 -9.75
N GLY A 53 -9.65 -2.55 -9.98
CA GLY A 53 -8.36 -2.89 -9.38
C GLY A 53 -8.40 -2.83 -7.86
N VAL A 54 -8.96 -1.75 -7.31
CA VAL A 54 -9.13 -1.55 -5.86
C VAL A 54 -9.97 -2.66 -5.22
N THR A 55 -11.10 -3.01 -5.84
CA THR A 55 -12.00 -4.05 -5.32
C THR A 55 -11.33 -5.42 -5.29
N ILE A 56 -10.58 -5.77 -6.35
CA ILE A 56 -9.85 -7.04 -6.43
C ILE A 56 -8.75 -7.08 -5.38
N PHE A 57 -7.99 -5.99 -5.24
CA PHE A 57 -6.94 -5.86 -4.24
C PHE A 57 -7.48 -6.04 -2.82
N LEU A 58 -8.54 -5.31 -2.46
CA LEU A 58 -9.14 -5.39 -1.13
C LEU A 58 -9.62 -6.80 -0.80
N LYS A 59 -10.32 -7.45 -1.73
CA LYS A 59 -10.82 -8.81 -1.52
C LYS A 59 -9.70 -9.83 -1.33
N LYS A 60 -8.62 -9.74 -2.12
CA LYS A 60 -7.55 -10.75 -2.17
C LYS A 60 -6.41 -10.54 -1.18
N ASN A 61 -6.05 -9.28 -0.91
CA ASN A 61 -4.87 -8.96 -0.12
C ASN A 61 -5.23 -8.49 1.28
N ILE A 62 -6.43 -7.94 1.49
CA ILE A 62 -6.87 -7.45 2.80
C ILE A 62 -7.90 -8.41 3.41
N PHE A 63 -9.07 -8.55 2.80
CA PHE A 63 -10.22 -9.22 3.43
C PHE A 63 -9.99 -10.70 3.67
N SER A 64 -9.39 -11.41 2.71
CA SER A 64 -9.11 -12.84 2.84
C SER A 64 -7.95 -13.16 3.79
N ARG A 65 -7.11 -12.18 4.16
CA ARG A 65 -5.91 -12.39 4.99
C ARG A 65 -6.10 -11.88 6.41
N PHE A 66 -6.69 -10.70 6.57
CA PHE A 66 -6.81 -10.00 7.84
C PHE A 66 -8.26 -9.85 8.31
N GLY A 67 -9.23 -10.34 7.53
CA GLY A 67 -10.66 -10.13 7.79
C GLY A 67 -11.16 -8.79 7.25
N THR A 68 -12.44 -8.48 7.50
CA THR A 68 -13.05 -7.25 7.00
C THR A 68 -12.72 -6.09 7.93
N PRO A 69 -12.00 -5.05 7.46
CA PRO A 69 -11.70 -3.87 8.27
C PRO A 69 -12.96 -3.16 8.71
N ARG A 70 -12.95 -2.59 9.92
CA ARG A 70 -14.01 -1.69 10.40
C ARG A 70 -14.07 -0.40 9.59
N ARG A 71 -12.94 0.06 9.04
CA ARG A 71 -12.88 1.30 8.25
C ARG A 71 -11.81 1.22 7.16
N LEU A 72 -12.20 1.67 5.97
CA LEU A 72 -11.30 1.99 4.86
C LEU A 72 -11.34 3.50 4.65
N SER A 73 -10.17 4.14 4.56
CA SER A 73 -10.09 5.59 4.30
C SER A 73 -9.21 5.86 3.08
N ALA A 74 -9.71 6.69 2.17
CA ALA A 74 -8.87 7.35 1.17
C ALA A 74 -8.02 8.44 1.86
N MET A 75 -6.82 8.65 1.34
CA MET A 75 -5.62 9.13 2.03
C MET A 75 -5.64 10.51 2.71
N GLU A 76 -6.58 11.42 2.48
CA GLU A 76 -6.33 12.86 2.78
C GLU A 76 -6.15 13.24 4.27
N SER A 77 -6.30 12.35 5.26
CA SER A 77 -6.28 12.72 6.67
C SER A 77 -5.29 11.99 7.58
N SER A 78 -4.36 11.16 7.06
CA SER A 78 -3.39 10.48 7.93
C SER A 78 -1.97 10.63 7.39
N GLY A 79 -1.20 11.55 7.99
CA GLY A 79 0.23 11.76 7.64
C GLY A 79 1.11 10.51 7.75
N GLN A 80 0.62 9.44 8.37
CA GLN A 80 1.33 8.15 8.47
C GLN A 80 1.37 7.39 7.14
N VAL A 81 0.28 7.41 6.36
CA VAL A 81 0.25 6.79 5.01
C VAL A 81 1.18 7.54 4.08
N GLU A 82 1.22 8.87 4.19
CA GLU A 82 2.12 9.72 3.40
C GLU A 82 3.60 9.39 3.67
N VAL A 83 3.97 9.10 4.92
CA VAL A 83 5.33 8.67 5.30
C VAL A 83 5.67 7.34 4.63
N SER A 84 4.82 6.32 4.78
CA SER A 84 5.03 5.01 4.14
C SER A 84 5.16 5.14 2.62
N ASN A 85 4.28 5.94 2.00
CA ASN A 85 4.28 6.16 0.55
C ASN A 85 5.57 6.84 0.09
N ARG A 86 6.03 7.84 0.85
CA ARG A 86 7.29 8.55 0.57
C ARG A 86 8.49 7.62 0.68
N GLU A 87 8.55 6.78 1.71
CA GLU A 87 9.66 5.85 1.93
C GLU A 87 9.72 4.77 0.84
N ILE A 88 8.58 4.15 0.50
CA ILE A 88 8.50 3.16 -0.59
C ILE A 88 8.91 3.80 -1.92
N LYS A 89 8.44 5.02 -2.19
CA LYS A 89 8.82 5.75 -3.40
C LYS A 89 10.32 6.05 -3.44
N GLN A 90 10.96 6.33 -2.31
CA GLN A 90 12.41 6.54 -2.22
C GLN A 90 13.19 5.24 -2.43
N ILE A 91 12.73 4.12 -1.89
CA ILE A 91 13.36 2.81 -2.10
C ILE A 91 13.28 2.42 -3.59
N LEU A 92 12.10 2.56 -4.20
CA LEU A 92 11.93 2.34 -5.63
C LEU A 92 12.85 3.23 -6.45
N ALA A 93 12.90 4.54 -6.17
CA ALA A 93 13.74 5.48 -6.91
C ALA A 93 15.24 5.13 -6.87
N LYS A 94 15.72 4.49 -5.79
CA LYS A 94 17.12 4.06 -5.66
C LYS A 94 17.41 2.72 -6.34
N THR A 95 16.39 1.89 -6.53
CA THR A 95 16.56 0.51 -7.01
C THR A 95 16.28 0.38 -8.50
N VAL A 96 15.41 1.21 -9.08
CA VAL A 96 15.04 1.17 -10.50
C VAL A 96 16.21 1.44 -11.44
N ASN A 97 16.11 0.94 -12.67
CA ASN A 97 17.04 1.28 -13.73
C ASN A 97 16.97 2.78 -14.08
N ALA A 98 17.96 3.27 -14.84
CA ALA A 98 18.05 4.69 -15.21
C ALA A 98 16.80 5.22 -15.93
N ASN A 99 16.06 4.35 -16.62
CA ASN A 99 14.86 4.72 -17.38
C ASN A 99 13.58 4.59 -16.55
N GLY A 100 13.65 4.05 -15.32
CA GLY A 100 12.50 3.76 -14.47
C GLY A 100 11.50 2.79 -15.10
N THR A 101 11.93 1.84 -15.93
CA THR A 101 11.03 0.95 -16.70
C THR A 101 10.90 -0.45 -16.09
N ASP A 102 11.59 -0.74 -15.00
CA ASP A 102 11.63 -2.03 -14.32
C ASP A 102 11.05 -1.99 -12.89
N TRP A 103 10.44 -0.87 -12.49
CA TRP A 103 9.91 -0.69 -11.14
C TRP A 103 8.86 -1.73 -10.74
N SER A 104 8.07 -2.24 -11.70
CA SER A 104 7.01 -3.21 -11.38
C SER A 104 7.57 -4.52 -10.85
N TRP A 105 8.75 -4.94 -11.33
CA TRP A 105 9.45 -6.13 -10.84
C TRP A 105 10.22 -5.89 -9.55
N LYS A 106 10.58 -4.64 -9.27
CA LYS A 106 11.30 -4.23 -8.05
C LYS A 106 10.36 -3.89 -6.89
N LEU A 107 9.05 -3.93 -7.11
CA LEU A 107 8.07 -3.56 -6.09
C LEU A 107 8.16 -4.49 -4.87
N ASP A 108 8.22 -5.80 -5.08
CA ASP A 108 8.31 -6.77 -3.97
C ASP A 108 9.61 -6.59 -3.18
N ASP A 109 10.74 -6.40 -3.86
CA ASP A 109 12.03 -6.10 -3.22
C ASP A 109 11.99 -4.78 -2.44
N ALA A 110 11.30 -3.76 -2.97
CA ALA A 110 11.14 -2.48 -2.30
C ALA A 110 10.26 -2.57 -1.05
N LEU A 111 9.17 -3.35 -1.10
CA LEU A 111 8.33 -3.64 0.06
C LEU A 111 9.10 -4.45 1.11
N TRP A 112 9.93 -5.39 0.67
CA TRP A 112 10.78 -6.18 1.56
C TRP A 112 11.84 -5.31 2.26
N ALA A 113 12.44 -4.37 1.54
CA ALA A 113 13.37 -3.40 2.12
C ALA A 113 12.70 -2.36 3.02
N TYR A 114 11.42 -2.05 2.79
CA TYR A 114 10.63 -1.15 3.62
C TYR A 114 10.27 -1.77 4.97
N ALA A 115 9.98 -3.08 5.00
CA ALA A 115 9.40 -3.76 6.16
C ALA A 115 10.16 -3.45 7.46
N PRO A 116 9.57 -2.68 8.40
CA PRO A 116 10.14 -2.57 9.74
C PRO A 116 10.12 -3.99 10.35
N HIS A 117 11.16 -4.34 11.10
CA HIS A 117 11.54 -5.70 11.54
C HIS A 117 10.50 -6.49 12.39
N SER A 118 9.22 -6.16 12.34
CA SER A 118 8.13 -6.91 12.93
C SER A 118 7.51 -7.84 11.90
N ARG A 119 7.90 -9.12 11.95
CA ARG A 119 7.12 -10.23 11.39
C ARG A 119 5.79 -10.28 12.15
N LEU A 120 4.74 -9.70 11.58
CA LEU A 120 3.35 -9.97 11.98
C LEU A 120 2.71 -10.84 10.88
N PRO A 121 1.77 -11.73 11.28
CA PRO A 121 1.61 -13.09 10.78
C PRO A 121 1.19 -13.24 9.31
#